data_AF-A0A3D3CEJ1-F1
#
_entry.id   AF-A0A3D3CEJ1-F1
#
_cell.length_a   1.000
_cell.length_b   1.000
_cell.length_c   1.000
_cell.angle_alpha   90.00
_cell.angle_beta   90.00
_cell.angle_gamma   90.00
#
_symmetry.space_group_name_H-M   'P 1'
#
loop_
_entity.id
_entity.type
_entity.pdbx_description
1 polymer ?
#
loop_
_entity_poly.entity_id
_entity_poly.type
_entity_poly.pdbx_seq_one_letter_code
_entity_poly.pdbx_strand_id
1 'polypeptide(L)'
;MDILVGRALGGDIRSLARLISLIENGDPLTDRVMRQIYPKTGRALVIGITGSPGAGKSTLTDKLIETFRRQGKTVGIIAVDPSSPFSGGAILADRIRMQRHTGDSG
;
A
#
# COMPACT_ATOMS: atom_id res chain seq x y z
N MET A 1 -7.01 -20.67 2.32
CA MET A 1 -6.32 -19.54 2.96
C MET A 1 -4.82 -19.55 2.68
N ASP A 2 -4.14 -20.67 2.93
CA ASP A 2 -2.67 -20.75 2.84
C ASP A 2 -2.14 -20.52 1.41
N ILE A 3 -2.87 -20.97 0.38
CA ILE A 3 -2.56 -20.68 -1.04
C ILE A 3 -2.66 -19.16 -1.33
N LEU A 4 -3.65 -18.47 -0.74
CA LEU A 4 -3.85 -17.04 -0.96
C LEU A 4 -2.72 -16.23 -0.30
N VAL A 5 -2.35 -16.58 0.94
CA VAL A 5 -1.21 -15.98 1.64
C VAL A 5 0.10 -16.26 0.91
N GLY A 6 0.32 -17.50 0.46
CA GLY A 6 1.51 -17.88 -0.30
C GLY A 6 1.65 -17.09 -1.61
N ARG A 7 0.55 -16.92 -2.37
CA ARG A 7 0.55 -16.12 -3.60
C ARG A 7 0.82 -14.63 -3.34
N ALA A 8 0.21 -14.07 -2.29
CA ALA A 8 0.45 -12.67 -1.94
C ALA A 8 1.91 -12.43 -1.52
N LEU A 9 2.50 -13.32 -0.71
CA LEU A 9 3.92 -13.27 -0.35
C LEU A 9 4.85 -13.50 -1.56
N GLY A 10 4.37 -14.20 -2.58
CA GLY A 10 5.03 -14.36 -3.87
C GLY A 10 4.89 -13.18 -4.83
N GLY A 11 4.26 -12.07 -4.41
CA GLY A 11 4.12 -10.86 -5.22
C GLY A 11 2.88 -10.82 -6.12
N ASP A 12 1.93 -11.74 -6.00
CA ASP A 12 0.69 -11.69 -6.76
C ASP A 12 -0.22 -10.55 -6.26
N ILE A 13 -0.27 -9.46 -7.04
CA ILE A 13 -1.01 -8.22 -6.71
C ILE A 13 -2.48 -8.50 -6.42
N ARG A 14 -3.11 -9.42 -7.16
CA ARG A 14 -4.54 -9.76 -6.98
C ARG A 14 -4.77 -10.46 -5.64
N SER A 15 -3.90 -11.38 -5.26
CA SER A 15 -3.96 -12.06 -3.96
C SER A 15 -3.71 -11.09 -2.83
N LEU A 16 -2.75 -10.18 -2.96
CA LEU A 16 -2.49 -9.12 -1.99
C LEU A 16 -3.71 -8.21 -1.80
N ALA A 17 -4.32 -7.72 -2.89
CA ALA A 17 -5.52 -6.88 -2.83
C ALA A 17 -6.68 -7.60 -2.11
N ARG A 18 -6.90 -8.88 -2.39
CA ARG A 18 -7.92 -9.69 -1.71
C ARG A 18 -7.66 -9.83 -0.21
N LEU A 19 -6.40 -10.00 0.20
CA LEU A 19 -6.05 -10.06 1.62
C LEU A 19 -6.29 -8.71 2.32
N ILE A 20 -5.95 -7.60 1.69
CA ILE A 20 -6.21 -6.26 2.22
C ILE A 20 -7.72 -6.07 2.44
N SER A 21 -8.54 -6.35 1.42
CA SER A 21 -10.00 -6.23 1.54
C SER A 21 -10.59 -7.17 2.61
N LEU A 22 -10.07 -8.39 2.75
CA LEU A 22 -10.50 -9.33 3.80
C LEU A 22 -10.25 -8.75 5.19
N ILE A 23 -9.06 -8.19 5.40
CA ILE A 23 -8.65 -7.59 6.69
C ILE A 23 -9.47 -6.32 6.97
N GLU A 24 -9.64 -5.44 5.98
CA GLU A 24 -10.41 -4.19 6.14
C GLU A 24 -11.89 -4.45 6.46
N ASN A 25 -12.46 -5.54 5.94
CA ASN A 25 -13.85 -5.92 6.20
C ASN A 25 -14.05 -6.67 7.55
N GLY A 26 -12.98 -6.88 8.33
CA GLY A 26 -13.07 -7.57 9.63
C GLY A 26 -13.47 -9.04 9.52
N ASP A 27 -13.12 -9.72 8.42
CA ASP A 27 -13.46 -11.12 8.21
C ASP A 27 -12.90 -12.01 9.35
N PRO A 28 -13.65 -13.03 9.82
CA PRO A 28 -13.20 -13.95 10.88
C PRO A 28 -11.86 -14.65 10.61
N LEU A 29 -11.44 -14.74 9.34
CA LEU A 29 -10.16 -15.33 8.95
C LEU A 29 -8.96 -14.40 9.20
N THR A 30 -9.19 -13.13 9.52
CA THR A 30 -8.14 -12.10 9.73
C THR A 30 -7.06 -12.59 10.69
N ASP A 31 -7.43 -13.15 11.84
CA ASP A 31 -6.45 -13.66 12.82
C ASP A 31 -5.55 -14.75 12.25
N ARG A 32 -6.13 -15.65 11.44
CA ARG A 32 -5.38 -16.72 10.78
C ARG A 32 -4.41 -16.13 9.75
N VAL A 33 -4.84 -15.15 8.96
CA VAL A 33 -3.99 -14.46 7.99
C VAL A 33 -2.83 -13.76 8.70
N MET A 34 -3.12 -13.00 9.75
CA MET A 34 -2.12 -12.22 10.48
C MET A 34 -1.05 -13.11 11.11
N ARG A 35 -1.42 -14.27 11.67
CA ARG A 35 -0.44 -15.23 12.21
C ARG A 35 0.55 -15.76 11.16
N GLN A 36 0.13 -15.86 9.90
CA GLN A 36 1.01 -16.31 8.81
C GLN A 36 1.91 -15.18 8.28
N ILE A 37 1.38 -13.96 8.20
CA ILE A 37 2.09 -12.81 7.64
C ILE A 37 3.07 -12.20 8.65
N TYR A 38 2.67 -12.06 9.93
CA TYR A 38 3.43 -11.33 10.94
C TYR A 38 4.91 -11.76 11.06
N PRO A 39 5.26 -13.06 11.06
CA PRO A 39 6.67 -13.49 11.11
C PRO A 39 7.51 -13.12 9.87
N LYS A 40 6.89 -12.65 8.79
CA LYS A 40 7.53 -12.26 7.53
C LYS A 40 7.67 -10.75 7.37
N THR A 41 7.14 -9.94 8.30
CA THR A 41 7.19 -8.46 8.24
C THR A 41 8.44 -7.88 8.93
N GLY A 42 8.51 -6.55 9.08
CA GLY A 42 9.60 -5.87 9.80
C GLY A 42 10.88 -5.64 9.00
N ARG A 43 10.89 -5.96 7.70
CA ARG A 43 12.07 -5.86 6.81
C ARG A 43 12.04 -4.65 5.87
N ALA A 44 10.98 -3.85 5.93
CA ALA A 44 10.79 -2.69 5.08
C ALA A 44 11.09 -1.39 5.85
N LEU A 45 11.68 -0.41 5.16
CA LEU A 45 11.75 0.96 5.65
C LEU A 45 10.36 1.60 5.54
N VAL A 46 9.83 2.09 6.65
CA VAL A 46 8.52 2.77 6.68
C VAL A 46 8.75 4.27 6.90
N ILE A 47 8.26 5.08 5.97
CA ILE A 47 8.41 6.55 5.98
C ILE A 47 7.02 7.18 6.03
N GLY A 48 6.74 7.93 7.10
CA GLY A 48 5.53 8.73 7.20
C GLY A 48 5.72 10.11 6.56
N ILE A 49 4.81 10.51 5.67
CA ILE A 49 4.82 11.82 5.02
C ILE A 49 3.53 12.56 5.41
N THR A 50 3.67 13.72 6.05
CA THR A 50 2.55 14.56 6.51
C THR A 50 2.82 16.03 6.20
N GLY A 51 1.80 16.88 6.35
CA GLY A 51 1.85 18.31 6.03
C GLY A 51 0.53 18.84 5.50
N SER A 52 0.38 20.17 5.48
CA SER A 52 -0.85 20.84 5.01
C SER A 52 -1.16 20.56 3.53
N PRO A 53 -2.43 20.74 3.09
CA PRO A 53 -2.77 20.77 1.67
C PRO A 53 -1.88 21.76 0.92
N GLY A 54 -1.38 21.37 -0.26
CA GLY A 54 -0.49 22.24 -1.07
C GLY A 54 0.99 22.25 -0.66
N ALA A 55 1.40 21.64 0.47
CA ALA A 55 2.79 21.60 0.93
C ALA A 55 3.77 20.80 0.05
N GLY A 56 3.35 20.30 -1.12
CA GLY A 56 4.21 19.53 -2.02
C GLY A 56 4.43 18.06 -1.62
N LYS A 57 3.64 17.52 -0.69
CA LYS A 57 3.76 16.11 -0.23
C LYS A 57 3.81 15.11 -1.39
N SER A 58 2.84 15.17 -2.30
CA SER A 58 2.78 14.25 -3.45
C SER A 58 4.01 14.37 -4.36
N THR A 59 4.53 15.59 -4.56
CA THR A 59 5.76 15.84 -5.33
C THR A 59 6.99 15.23 -4.65
N LEU A 60 7.08 15.35 -3.33
CA LEU A 60 8.15 14.71 -2.55
C LEU A 60 8.04 13.19 -2.62
N THR A 61 6.84 12.64 -2.42
CA THR A 61 6.58 11.20 -2.52
C THR A 61 6.98 10.65 -3.89
N ASP A 62 6.59 11.32 -4.98
CA ASP A 62 6.93 10.92 -6.37
C ASP A 62 8.46 10.84 -6.57
N LYS A 63 9.22 11.85 -6.15
CA LYS A 63 10.69 11.83 -6.24
C LYS A 63 11.36 10.79 -5.35
N LEU A 64 10.79 10.51 -4.18
CA LEU A 64 11.27 9.44 -3.31
C LEU A 64 11.06 8.07 -3.95
N ILE A 65 9.87 7.83 -4.54
CA ILE A 65 9.59 6.61 -5.29
C ILE A 65 10.61 6.47 -6.42
N GLU A 66 10.76 7.48 -7.28
CA GLU A 66 11.72 7.46 -8.39
C GLU A 66 13.15 7.10 -7.91
N THR A 67 13.59 7.68 -6.79
CA THR A 67 14.91 7.43 -6.22
C THR A 67 15.06 5.98 -5.75
N PHE A 68 14.09 5.44 -5.01
CA PHE A 68 14.14 4.04 -4.56
C PHE A 68 14.02 3.04 -5.71
N ARG A 69 13.19 3.35 -6.71
CA ARG A 69 13.04 2.55 -7.92
C ARG A 69 14.33 2.50 -8.73
N ARG A 70 15.03 3.63 -8.89
CA ARG A 70 16.38 3.67 -9.52
C ARG A 70 17.42 2.84 -8.78
N GLN A 71 17.22 2.57 -7.49
CA GLN A 71 18.06 1.69 -6.68
C GLN A 71 17.60 0.22 -6.71
N GLY A 72 16.63 -0.13 -7.56
CA GLY A 72 16.09 -1.48 -7.67
C GLY A 72 15.26 -1.93 -6.45
N LYS A 73 14.76 -0.99 -5.64
CA LYS A 73 13.89 -1.29 -4.48
C LYS A 73 12.43 -1.34 -4.92
N THR A 74 11.64 -2.18 -4.27
CA THR A 74 10.17 -2.16 -4.36
C THR A 74 9.59 -1.12 -3.40
N VAL A 75 8.51 -0.44 -3.79
CA VAL A 75 7.87 0.62 -3.02
C VAL A 75 6.37 0.37 -2.90
N GLY A 76 5.88 0.29 -1.67
CA GLY A 76 4.45 0.28 -1.36
C GLY A 76 4.00 1.64 -0.84
N ILE A 77 2.84 2.13 -1.31
CA ILE A 77 2.24 3.39 -0.83
C ILE A 77 0.91 3.09 -0.16
N ILE A 78 0.74 3.59 1.06
CA ILE A 78 -0.51 3.56 1.81
C ILE A 78 -0.93 5.01 2.04
N ALA A 79 -2.06 5.40 1.46
CA ALA A 79 -2.66 6.71 1.70
C ALA A 79 -3.62 6.63 2.89
N VAL A 80 -3.51 7.57 3.82
CA VAL A 80 -4.41 7.70 4.98
C VAL A 80 -5.13 9.04 4.87
N ASP A 81 -6.44 9.01 4.66
CA ASP A 81 -7.27 10.22 4.56
C ASP A 81 -8.35 10.21 5.68
N PRO A 82 -8.23 11.07 6.70
CA PRO A 82 -9.20 11.14 7.79
C PRO A 82 -10.57 11.71 7.37
N SER A 83 -10.71 12.28 6.16
CA SER A 83 -11.95 12.94 5.70
C SER A 83 -13.08 11.99 5.24
N SER A 84 -12.92 10.68 5.45
CA SER A 84 -13.82 9.65 4.92
C SER A 84 -14.89 9.08 5.90
N PRO A 85 -15.78 9.89 6.49
CA PRO A 85 -17.12 9.38 6.82
C PRO A 85 -18.18 9.78 5.77
N PHE A 86 -17.91 10.78 4.90
CA PHE A 86 -18.97 11.41 4.09
C PHE A 86 -18.77 11.40 2.56
N SER A 87 -17.60 11.08 2.01
CA SER A 87 -17.34 11.23 0.56
C SER A 87 -17.03 9.96 -0.23
N GLY A 88 -17.04 8.76 0.38
CA GLY A 88 -16.95 7.51 -0.37
C GLY A 88 -15.62 7.28 -1.13
N GLY A 89 -14.52 7.84 -0.63
CA GLY A 89 -13.16 7.42 -0.99
C GLY A 89 -12.38 8.42 -1.85
N ALA A 90 -11.34 9.01 -1.25
CA ALA A 90 -10.32 9.82 -1.92
C ALA A 90 -9.30 9.01 -2.76
N ILE A 91 -9.57 7.71 -2.97
CA ILE A 91 -8.66 6.73 -3.62
C ILE A 91 -8.22 7.16 -5.02
N LEU A 92 -9.06 7.88 -5.78
CA LEU A 92 -8.73 8.31 -7.13
C LEU A 92 -7.80 9.54 -7.19
N ALA A 93 -7.87 10.46 -6.22
CA ALA A 93 -7.18 11.75 -6.31
C ALA A 93 -5.66 11.60 -6.20
N ASP A 94 -5.19 10.69 -5.34
CA ASP A 94 -3.75 10.43 -5.17
C ASP A 94 -3.17 9.55 -6.28
N ARG A 95 -3.98 8.66 -6.87
CA ARG A 95 -3.57 7.84 -8.02
C ARG A 95 -3.29 8.70 -9.26
N ILE A 96 -4.08 9.75 -9.49
CA ILE A 96 -3.88 10.69 -10.60
C ILE A 96 -2.59 11.51 -10.42
N ARG A 97 -2.16 11.73 -9.18
CA ARG A 97 -0.96 12.53 -8.88
C ARG A 97 0.35 11.73 -8.95
N MET A 98 0.29 10.39 -8.96
CA MET A 98 1.45 9.47 -9.00
C MET A 98 1.42 8.52 -10.20
N GLN A 99 0.91 8.99 -11.35
CA GLN A 99 0.70 8.15 -12.55
C GLN A 99 1.97 7.48 -13.08
N ARG A 100 3.14 8.10 -12.92
CA ARG A 100 4.42 7.56 -13.43
C ARG A 100 4.80 6.19 -12.88
N HIS A 101 4.32 5.86 -11.69
CA HIS A 101 4.62 4.59 -11.00
C HIS A 101 3.40 3.69 -10.89
N THR A 102 2.29 4.04 -11.55
CA THR A 102 1.07 3.24 -11.48
C THR A 102 1.21 2.02 -12.40
N GLY A 103 1.36 0.83 -11.81
CA GLY A 103 1.40 -0.45 -12.53
C GLY A 103 2.77 -0.85 -13.06
N ASP A 104 3.85 -0.24 -12.57
CA ASP A 104 5.19 -0.79 -12.78
C ASP A 104 5.39 -2.06 -11.92
N SER A 105 6.50 -2.76 -12.15
CA SER A 105 6.73 -4.09 -11.56
C SER A 105 7.16 -4.05 -10.09
N GLY A 106 7.17 -2.90 -9.42
CA GLY A 106 7.48 -2.85 -7.99
C GLY A 106 7.56 -1.49 -7.34
#